data_AF-A6G2V1-F1
#
_entry.id   AF-A6G2V1-F1
#
_cell.length_a   1.000
_cell.length_b   1.000
_cell.length_c   1.000
_cell.angle_alpha   90.00
_cell.angle_beta   90.00
_cell.angle_gamma   90.00
#
_symmetry.space_group_name_H-M   'P 1'
#
loop_
_entity.id
_entity.type
_entity.pdbx_description
1 polymer ?
#
loop_
_entity_poly.entity_id
_entity_poly.type
_entity_poly.pdbx_seq_one_letter_code
_entity_poly.pdbx_strand_id
1 'polypeptide(L)'
;MALAVVGACGLGLWTAGSALFGDDSAQGTAQLTNRPWIERVPANERDMIGHLILLDHPQGRFGVTGRSSNWRHLLEVYRWRLDGDRLGLFFPQDHVKVGVKVRTWECGGEAPAPFDLCLEITDARGRKAVVYSREDWEVRPERLEADLANIAEELADDDQPALAAVLGAADSWTSDSQLGALEALDLDGRDWIEEEAFSPF
;
A
#
# COMPACT_ATOMS: atom_id res chain seq x y z
N MET A 1 -3.60 68.98 -10.95
CA MET A 1 -4.79 68.43 -10.28
C MET A 1 -5.02 67.05 -10.87
N ALA A 2 -4.47 65.99 -10.27
CA ALA A 2 -4.98 65.25 -9.10
C ALA A 2 -6.03 64.19 -9.46
N LEU A 3 -5.59 62.93 -9.35
CA LEU A 3 -6.28 61.66 -8.99
C LEU A 3 -7.54 61.18 -9.73
N ALA A 4 -7.44 59.97 -10.31
CA ALA A 4 -8.29 58.85 -9.93
C ALA A 4 -7.57 57.50 -10.15
N VAL A 5 -7.81 56.55 -9.26
CA VAL A 5 -7.08 55.30 -8.99
C VAL A 5 -8.07 54.12 -9.10
N VAL A 6 -7.60 53.01 -9.69
CA VAL A 6 -7.97 51.59 -9.49
C VAL A 6 -9.32 51.04 -10.00
N GLY A 7 -9.22 49.89 -10.68
CA GLY A 7 -10.02 48.71 -10.32
C GLY A 7 -10.68 47.94 -11.46
N ALA A 8 -10.07 46.84 -11.92
CA ALA A 8 -10.75 45.60 -12.36
C ALA A 8 -9.74 44.57 -12.92
N CYS A 9 -8.96 43.93 -12.05
CA CYS A 9 -8.34 42.63 -12.36
C CYS A 9 -8.64 41.68 -11.20
N GLY A 10 -9.88 41.21 -11.15
CA GLY A 10 -10.34 40.27 -10.15
C GLY A 10 -11.32 39.29 -10.77
N LEU A 11 -11.04 37.99 -10.54
CA LEU A 11 -11.91 36.82 -10.76
C LEU A 11 -11.96 36.27 -12.19
N GLY A 12 -11.02 35.37 -12.52
CA GLY A 12 -11.13 34.54 -13.73
C GLY A 12 -10.01 33.53 -13.99
N LEU A 13 -9.07 33.33 -13.07
CA LEU A 13 -7.87 32.50 -13.31
C LEU A 13 -7.66 31.36 -12.31
N TRP A 14 -8.65 31.06 -11.46
CA TRP A 14 -8.51 29.99 -10.47
C TRP A 14 -9.05 28.62 -10.91
N THR A 15 -9.78 28.54 -12.03
CA THR A 15 -10.31 27.26 -12.55
C THR A 15 -9.44 26.63 -13.65
N ALA A 16 -8.41 27.33 -14.14
CA ALA A 16 -7.46 26.80 -15.13
C ALA A 16 -6.22 26.15 -14.48
N GLY A 17 -5.92 26.47 -13.21
CA GLY A 17 -4.79 25.88 -12.49
C GLY A 17 -5.00 24.39 -12.17
N SER A 18 -6.20 23.99 -11.76
CA SER A 18 -6.49 22.60 -11.39
C SER A 18 -6.48 21.62 -12.58
N ALA A 19 -6.70 22.10 -13.81
CA ALA A 19 -6.65 21.27 -15.02
C ALA A 19 -5.24 21.18 -15.65
N LEU A 20 -4.33 22.12 -15.33
CA LEU A 20 -2.93 22.11 -15.77
C LEU A 20 -1.97 21.54 -14.73
N PHE A 21 -2.37 21.53 -13.45
CA PHE A 21 -1.69 20.86 -12.35
C PHE A 21 -2.45 19.60 -11.89
N GLY A 22 -3.26 19.03 -12.78
CA GLY A 22 -4.00 17.80 -12.55
C GLY A 22 -3.04 16.61 -12.41
N ASP A 23 -2.68 16.32 -11.18
CA ASP A 23 -2.72 14.98 -10.60
C ASP A 23 -1.95 13.84 -11.32
N ASP A 24 -0.84 14.15 -11.98
CA ASP A 24 0.12 13.12 -12.41
C ASP A 24 0.75 12.36 -11.22
N SER A 25 0.68 12.91 -10.00
CA SER A 25 1.14 12.24 -8.78
C SER A 25 0.14 11.23 -8.20
N ALA A 26 -1.16 11.33 -8.51
CA ALA A 26 -2.16 10.32 -8.12
C ALA A 26 -2.35 9.23 -9.19
N GLN A 27 -1.99 9.52 -10.44
CA GLN A 27 -1.87 8.53 -11.52
C GLN A 27 -0.70 7.58 -11.24
N GLY A 28 -0.90 6.66 -10.30
CA GLY A 28 0.11 5.69 -9.92
C GLY A 28 0.02 5.21 -8.49
N THR A 29 -0.84 5.71 -7.62
CA THR A 29 -0.93 5.16 -6.24
C THR A 29 -2.35 4.97 -5.76
N ALA A 30 -3.35 5.32 -6.58
CA ALA A 30 -4.77 5.22 -6.24
C ALA A 30 -5.20 3.82 -5.79
N GLN A 31 -4.61 2.77 -6.34
CA GLN A 31 -4.96 1.38 -6.02
C GLN A 31 -4.04 0.77 -4.94
N LEU A 32 -3.08 1.51 -4.39
CA LEU A 32 -2.03 0.97 -3.54
C LEU A 32 -2.54 0.36 -2.23
N THR A 33 -3.54 1.00 -1.61
CA THR A 33 -3.97 0.71 -0.25
C THR A 33 -5.18 -0.21 -0.22
N ASN A 34 -5.44 -0.79 0.95
CA ASN A 34 -6.64 -1.56 1.26
C ASN A 34 -6.85 -2.75 0.32
N ARG A 35 -5.75 -3.41 -0.05
CA ARG A 35 -5.75 -4.67 -0.81
C ARG A 35 -4.49 -5.48 -0.54
N PRO A 36 -4.53 -6.81 -0.66
CA PRO A 36 -3.35 -7.63 -0.64
C PRO A 36 -2.59 -7.58 -1.96
N TRP A 37 -1.27 -7.50 -1.87
CA TRP A 37 -0.32 -7.57 -2.97
C TRP A 37 0.57 -8.78 -2.80
N ILE A 38 0.82 -9.51 -3.88
CA ILE A 38 1.45 -10.82 -3.86
C ILE A 38 2.51 -10.92 -4.96
N GLU A 39 3.68 -11.46 -4.64
CA GLU A 39 4.83 -11.58 -5.55
C GLU A 39 4.52 -12.44 -6.79
N ARG A 40 3.80 -13.56 -6.61
CA ARG A 40 3.42 -14.49 -7.67
C ARG A 40 2.41 -15.51 -7.17
N VAL A 41 1.77 -16.23 -8.08
CA VAL A 41 1.00 -17.44 -7.73
C VAL A 41 1.97 -18.54 -7.23
N PRO A 42 1.71 -19.18 -6.07
CA PRO A 42 2.46 -20.34 -5.61
C PRO A 42 2.35 -21.50 -6.61
N ALA A 43 3.46 -22.16 -6.95
CA ALA A 43 3.43 -23.32 -7.83
C ALA A 43 3.13 -24.63 -7.05
N ASN A 44 3.35 -24.61 -5.74
CA ASN A 44 3.05 -25.70 -4.82
C ASN A 44 2.89 -25.15 -3.38
N GLU A 45 2.38 -25.99 -2.48
CA GLU A 45 2.09 -25.66 -1.07
C GLU A 45 3.30 -25.22 -0.22
N ARG A 46 4.54 -25.48 -0.67
CA ARG A 46 5.77 -25.16 0.08
C ARG A 46 6.42 -23.87 -0.40
N ASP A 47 5.90 -23.28 -1.47
CA ASP A 47 6.45 -22.06 -2.03
C ASP A 47 6.26 -20.90 -1.04
N MET A 48 7.38 -20.30 -0.62
CA MET A 48 7.36 -19.08 0.20
C MET A 48 7.20 -17.87 -0.71
N ILE A 49 6.01 -17.27 -0.70
CA ILE A 49 5.64 -16.13 -1.54
C ILE A 49 5.64 -14.84 -0.72
N GLY A 50 6.26 -13.79 -1.27
CA GLY A 50 6.19 -12.45 -0.71
C GLY A 50 4.78 -11.86 -0.80
N HIS A 51 4.33 -11.21 0.26
CA HIS A 51 3.08 -10.47 0.28
C HIS A 51 3.24 -9.15 1.01
N LEU A 52 2.33 -8.22 0.71
CA LEU A 52 2.30 -6.86 1.23
C LEU A 52 0.85 -6.41 1.31
N ILE A 53 0.46 -5.83 2.44
CA ILE A 53 -0.85 -5.19 2.61
C ILE A 53 -0.61 -3.83 3.26
N LEU A 54 -1.14 -2.76 2.65
CA LEU A 54 -1.10 -1.39 3.17
C LEU A 54 -2.51 -0.98 3.55
N LEU A 55 -2.82 -0.91 4.83
CA LEU A 55 -4.16 -0.62 5.33
C LEU A 55 -4.26 0.85 5.75
N ASP A 56 -5.21 1.57 5.17
CA ASP A 56 -5.62 2.93 5.57
C ASP A 56 -6.92 2.82 6.36
N HIS A 57 -6.78 2.72 7.69
CA HIS A 57 -7.88 2.50 8.62
C HIS A 57 -8.17 3.77 9.44
N PRO A 58 -9.42 3.98 9.92
CA PRO A 58 -9.75 5.14 10.75
C PRO A 58 -8.87 5.35 12.01
N GLN A 59 -8.32 4.26 12.56
CA GLN A 59 -7.42 4.28 13.72
C GLN A 59 -5.94 4.49 13.35
N GLY A 60 -5.61 4.47 12.05
CA GLY A 60 -4.25 4.72 11.58
C GLY A 60 -3.88 3.92 10.35
N ARG A 61 -2.65 4.20 9.89
CA ARG A 61 -2.04 3.53 8.73
C ARG A 61 -1.04 2.50 9.19
N PHE A 62 -1.38 1.24 8.93
CA PHE A 62 -0.59 0.08 9.27
C PHE A 62 -0.51 -0.85 8.07
N GLY A 63 0.48 -1.71 8.05
CA GLY A 63 0.63 -2.69 7.00
C GLY A 63 1.32 -3.93 7.49
N VAL A 64 1.18 -4.98 6.68
CA VAL A 64 1.81 -6.27 6.91
C VAL A 64 2.64 -6.59 5.68
N THR A 65 3.83 -7.13 5.89
CA THR A 65 4.67 -7.65 4.82
C THR A 65 5.28 -8.95 5.31
N GLY A 66 5.68 -9.79 4.39
CA GLY A 66 6.34 -11.01 4.78
C GLY A 66 6.43 -12.02 3.67
N ARG A 67 6.70 -13.25 4.07
CA ARG A 67 6.69 -14.40 3.20
C ARG A 67 5.87 -15.51 3.82
N SER A 68 5.01 -16.12 3.04
CA SER A 68 4.12 -17.18 3.50
C SER A 68 4.03 -18.34 2.52
N SER A 69 3.78 -19.53 3.05
CA SER A 69 3.39 -20.75 2.34
C SER A 69 2.22 -21.39 3.11
N ASN A 70 1.76 -22.59 2.75
CA ASN A 70 0.72 -23.29 3.52
C ASN A 70 1.14 -23.65 4.94
N TRP A 71 2.44 -23.74 5.19
CA TRP A 71 2.98 -24.33 6.42
C TRP A 71 3.79 -23.35 7.26
N ARG A 72 4.25 -22.25 6.65
CA ARG A 72 5.15 -21.31 7.31
C ARG A 72 4.79 -19.88 6.93
N HIS A 73 4.62 -19.05 7.95
CA HIS A 73 4.34 -17.62 7.81
C HIS A 73 5.43 -16.84 8.55
N LEU A 74 6.07 -15.90 7.86
CA LEU A 74 7.05 -14.96 8.39
C LEU A 74 6.50 -13.58 8.09
N LEU A 75 6.13 -12.84 9.13
CA LEU A 75 5.36 -11.62 8.97
C LEU A 75 5.92 -10.53 9.85
N GLU A 76 5.82 -9.33 9.34
CA GLU A 76 6.21 -8.13 10.04
C GLU A 76 5.13 -7.08 9.85
N VAL A 77 4.75 -6.48 10.97
CA VAL A 77 3.75 -5.42 11.02
C VAL A 77 4.47 -4.08 11.13
N TYR A 78 4.03 -3.09 10.37
CA TYR A 78 4.67 -1.79 10.28
C TYR A 78 3.65 -0.66 10.19
N ARG A 79 4.08 0.56 10.45
CA ARG A 79 3.32 1.78 10.13
C ARG A 79 3.80 2.36 8.81
N TRP A 80 2.92 3.04 8.07
CA TRP A 80 3.26 3.60 6.77
C TRP A 80 2.63 4.96 6.51
N ARG A 81 3.19 5.68 5.54
CA ARG A 81 2.68 6.96 5.02
C ARG A 81 3.08 7.06 3.57
N LEU A 82 2.21 7.69 2.80
CA LEU A 82 2.36 7.92 1.39
C LEU A 82 2.36 9.43 1.14
N ASP A 83 3.35 9.91 0.38
CA ASP A 83 3.44 11.27 -0.13
C ASP A 83 3.73 11.22 -1.63
N GLY A 84 2.71 11.42 -2.45
CA GLY A 84 2.77 11.18 -3.90
C GLY A 84 3.14 9.74 -4.23
N ASP A 85 4.31 9.54 -4.83
CA ASP A 85 4.89 8.22 -5.17
C ASP A 85 5.83 7.67 -4.09
N ARG A 86 6.01 8.36 -2.95
CA ARG A 86 6.95 7.96 -1.90
C ARG A 86 6.23 7.27 -0.76
N LEU A 87 6.53 5.99 -0.56
CA LEU A 87 6.05 5.18 0.54
C LEU A 87 7.15 5.07 1.60
N GLY A 88 6.88 5.58 2.79
CA GLY A 88 7.71 5.34 3.96
C GLY A 88 7.09 4.25 4.84
N LEU A 89 7.94 3.40 5.40
CA LEU A 89 7.61 2.27 6.26
C LEU A 89 8.40 2.39 7.57
N PHE A 90 7.77 2.12 8.70
CA PHE A 90 8.41 2.03 10.01
C PHE A 90 8.10 0.69 10.67
N PHE A 91 9.16 -0.08 10.92
CA PHE A 91 9.13 -1.41 11.51
C PHE A 91 9.43 -1.32 13.01
N PRO A 92 8.42 -1.48 13.90
CA PRO A 92 8.59 -1.23 15.33
C PRO A 92 9.54 -2.21 16.01
N GLN A 93 9.57 -3.46 15.54
CA GLN A 93 10.34 -4.55 16.14
C GLN A 93 11.85 -4.24 16.15
N ASP A 94 12.37 -3.77 15.02
CA ASP A 94 13.79 -3.46 14.84
C ASP A 94 14.07 -1.95 14.90
N HIS A 95 13.03 -1.13 15.05
CA HIS A 95 13.09 0.34 15.04
C HIS A 95 13.74 0.89 13.74
N VAL A 96 13.44 0.24 12.61
CA VAL A 96 13.99 0.56 11.29
C VAL A 96 12.97 1.35 10.48
N LYS A 97 13.46 2.35 9.74
CA LYS A 97 12.70 3.11 8.76
C LYS A 97 13.17 2.77 7.35
N VAL A 98 12.24 2.62 6.42
CA VAL A 98 12.52 2.33 5.01
C VAL A 98 11.70 3.27 4.16
N GLY A 99 12.30 3.86 3.13
CA GLY A 99 11.55 4.59 2.10
C GLY A 99 11.76 3.97 0.72
N VAL A 100 10.67 3.89 -0.03
CA VAL A 100 10.63 3.35 -1.39
C VAL A 100 9.75 4.23 -2.27
N LYS A 101 9.96 4.16 -3.58
CA LYS A 101 8.99 4.69 -4.54
C LYS A 101 8.03 3.61 -4.96
N VAL A 102 6.77 3.97 -5.18
CA VAL A 102 5.71 3.06 -5.57
C VAL A 102 4.94 3.58 -6.76
N ARG A 103 4.53 2.66 -7.64
CA ARG A 103 3.63 2.93 -8.76
C ARG A 103 2.70 1.74 -8.97
N THR A 104 1.43 2.02 -9.19
CA THR A 104 0.34 1.10 -9.46
C THR A 104 -0.25 1.37 -10.83
N TRP A 105 -0.63 0.32 -11.54
CA TRP A 105 -1.33 0.40 -12.82
C TRP A 105 -2.15 -0.86 -13.07
N GLU A 106 -3.13 -0.78 -13.96
CA GLU A 106 -3.78 -1.96 -14.52
C GLU A 106 -2.77 -2.75 -15.36
N CYS A 107 -2.58 -4.03 -15.06
CA CYS A 107 -1.55 -4.84 -15.70
C CYS A 107 -1.78 -5.04 -17.20
N GLY A 108 -3.02 -4.94 -17.71
CA GLY A 108 -3.32 -5.06 -19.14
C GLY A 108 -2.86 -6.38 -19.78
N GLY A 109 -2.77 -7.47 -19.01
CA GLY A 109 -2.26 -8.77 -19.44
C GLY A 109 -0.74 -8.99 -19.28
N GLU A 110 -0.02 -8.03 -18.69
CA GLU A 110 1.39 -8.20 -18.32
C GLU A 110 1.58 -9.20 -17.17
N ALA A 111 0.61 -9.27 -16.26
CA ALA A 111 0.64 -10.16 -15.11
C ALA A 111 0.06 -11.54 -15.45
N PRO A 112 0.55 -12.61 -14.80
CA PRO A 112 -0.09 -13.92 -14.88
C PRO A 112 -1.49 -13.85 -14.27
N ALA A 113 -2.43 -14.59 -14.85
CA ALA A 113 -3.72 -14.81 -14.20
C ALA A 113 -3.50 -15.37 -12.78
N PRO A 114 -4.28 -14.93 -11.78
CA PRO A 114 -5.52 -14.15 -11.91
C PRO A 114 -5.35 -12.64 -11.70
N PHE A 115 -4.16 -12.05 -11.87
CA PHE A 115 -3.92 -10.67 -11.44
C PHE A 115 -4.24 -9.61 -12.50
N ASP A 116 -4.87 -8.52 -12.06
CA ASP A 116 -5.27 -7.39 -12.91
C ASP A 116 -4.59 -6.07 -12.53
N LEU A 117 -3.98 -6.00 -11.34
CA LEU A 117 -3.29 -4.82 -10.82
C LEU A 117 -1.81 -5.12 -10.56
N CYS A 118 -0.97 -4.18 -10.96
CA CYS A 118 0.48 -4.26 -10.86
C CYS A 118 0.98 -3.15 -9.94
N LEU A 119 1.93 -3.48 -9.06
CA LEU A 119 2.63 -2.54 -8.18
C LEU A 119 4.14 -2.70 -8.36
N GLU A 120 4.79 -1.64 -8.83
CA GLU A 120 6.25 -1.50 -8.84
C GLU A 120 6.70 -0.83 -7.55
N ILE A 121 7.66 -1.44 -6.87
CA ILE A 121 8.36 -0.90 -5.72
C ILE A 121 9.81 -0.68 -6.12
N THR A 122 10.29 0.56 -6.00
CA THR A 122 11.67 0.93 -6.33
C THR A 122 12.40 1.38 -5.06
N ASP A 123 13.51 0.72 -4.74
CA ASP A 123 14.32 1.08 -3.57
C ASP A 123 15.25 2.28 -3.83
N ALA A 124 15.95 2.72 -2.79
CA ALA A 124 16.93 3.82 -2.85
C ALA A 124 18.07 3.58 -3.85
N ARG A 125 18.35 2.32 -4.23
CA ARG A 125 19.38 1.94 -5.20
C ARG A 125 18.83 1.84 -6.63
N GLY A 126 17.54 2.11 -6.83
CA GLY A 126 16.86 1.96 -8.11
C GLY A 126 16.54 0.51 -8.49
N ARG A 127 16.66 -0.44 -7.56
CA ARG A 127 16.21 -1.83 -7.80
C ARG A 127 14.70 -1.87 -7.75
N LYS A 128 14.11 -2.61 -8.69
CA LYS A 128 12.66 -2.73 -8.89
C LYS A 128 12.18 -4.11 -8.49
N ALA A 129 11.07 -4.16 -7.78
CA ALA A 129 10.26 -5.36 -7.57
C ALA A 129 8.85 -5.09 -8.06
N VAL A 130 8.22 -6.07 -8.69
CA VAL A 130 6.81 -6.00 -9.10
C VAL A 130 6.04 -7.04 -8.31
N VAL A 131 4.94 -6.60 -7.70
CA VAL A 131 3.96 -7.45 -7.01
C VAL A 131 2.58 -7.18 -7.61
N TYR A 132 1.66 -8.11 -7.39
CA TYR A 132 0.39 -8.17 -8.12
C TYR A 132 -0.81 -8.23 -7.19
N SER A 133 -1.94 -7.73 -7.65
CA SER A 133 -3.21 -7.78 -6.95
C SER A 133 -4.36 -7.96 -7.94
N ARG A 134 -5.59 -8.07 -7.42
CA ARG A 134 -6.83 -8.08 -8.20
C ARG A 134 -7.67 -6.87 -7.82
N GLU A 135 -8.50 -6.40 -8.75
CA GLU A 135 -9.40 -5.28 -8.50
C GLU A 135 -10.41 -5.60 -7.41
N ASP A 136 -10.95 -6.82 -7.42
CA ASP A 136 -11.96 -7.33 -6.49
C ASP A 136 -11.42 -7.74 -5.10
N TRP A 137 -10.11 -7.67 -4.89
CA TRP A 137 -9.50 -7.87 -3.57
C TRP A 137 -9.46 -6.60 -2.72
N GLU A 138 -10.36 -5.66 -2.97
CA GLU A 138 -10.50 -4.48 -2.12
C GLU A 138 -11.05 -4.88 -0.75
N VAL A 139 -10.39 -4.36 0.29
CA VAL A 139 -10.68 -4.65 1.69
C VAL A 139 -11.15 -3.38 2.36
N ARG A 140 -12.37 -3.37 2.89
CA ARG A 140 -12.89 -2.17 3.55
C ARG A 140 -12.36 -2.09 4.98
N PRO A 141 -11.85 -0.92 5.43
CA PRO A 141 -11.34 -0.75 6.78
C PRO A 141 -12.31 -1.21 7.87
N GLU A 142 -13.59 -0.86 7.75
CA GLU A 142 -14.63 -1.20 8.72
C GLU A 142 -15.04 -2.69 8.73
N ARG A 143 -14.58 -3.46 7.74
CA ARG A 143 -14.91 -4.88 7.54
C ARG A 143 -13.66 -5.71 7.23
N LEU A 144 -12.50 -5.24 7.68
CA LEU A 144 -11.18 -5.79 7.34
C LEU A 144 -11.12 -7.32 7.46
N GLU A 145 -11.44 -7.86 8.65
CA GLU A 145 -11.43 -9.30 8.93
C GLU A 145 -12.40 -10.05 8.00
N ALA A 146 -13.63 -9.55 7.88
CA ALA A 146 -14.65 -10.19 7.05
C ALA A 146 -14.29 -10.19 5.56
N ASP A 147 -13.74 -9.09 5.04
CA ASP A 147 -13.37 -8.97 3.64
C ASP A 147 -12.13 -9.82 3.32
N LEU A 148 -11.12 -9.87 4.20
CA LEU A 148 -9.97 -10.78 4.05
C LEU A 148 -10.39 -12.26 4.09
N ALA A 149 -11.30 -12.64 5.01
CA ALA A 149 -11.83 -13.99 5.09
C ALA A 149 -12.60 -14.38 3.82
N ASN A 150 -13.44 -13.47 3.29
CA ASN A 150 -14.18 -13.71 2.04
C ASN A 150 -13.22 -13.92 0.86
N ILE A 151 -12.17 -13.10 0.73
CA ILE A 151 -11.18 -13.26 -0.33
C ILE A 151 -10.44 -14.60 -0.19
N ALA A 152 -10.10 -15.00 1.03
CA ALA A 152 -9.43 -16.29 1.27
C ALA A 152 -10.35 -17.48 0.94
N GLU A 153 -11.63 -17.41 1.27
CA GLU A 153 -12.63 -18.44 0.94
C GLU A 153 -12.82 -18.56 -0.58
N GLU A 154 -12.99 -17.45 -1.29
CA GLU A 154 -13.10 -17.44 -2.76
C GLU A 154 -11.89 -18.09 -3.43
N LEU A 155 -10.68 -17.79 -2.93
CA LEU A 155 -9.46 -18.41 -3.46
C LEU A 155 -9.36 -19.90 -3.14
N ALA A 156 -9.92 -20.36 -2.02
CA ALA A 156 -9.97 -21.78 -1.72
C ALA A 156 -10.90 -22.51 -2.70
N ASP A 157 -12.03 -21.88 -3.06
CA ASP A 157 -13.00 -22.42 -4.01
C ASP A 157 -12.48 -22.41 -5.46
N ASP A 158 -11.67 -21.41 -5.83
CA ASP A 158 -11.04 -21.27 -7.15
C ASP A 158 -9.77 -22.14 -7.34
N ASP A 159 -9.63 -23.23 -6.57
CA ASP A 159 -8.46 -24.13 -6.59
C ASP A 159 -7.12 -23.41 -6.33
N GLN A 160 -7.13 -22.32 -5.56
CA GLN A 160 -5.94 -21.58 -5.12
C GLN A 160 -5.73 -21.66 -3.59
N PRO A 161 -5.70 -22.87 -3.00
CA PRO A 161 -5.62 -23.04 -1.54
C PRO A 161 -4.33 -22.47 -0.94
N ALA A 162 -3.27 -22.37 -1.76
CA ALA A 162 -2.02 -21.77 -1.32
C ALA A 162 -2.09 -20.26 -1.18
N LEU A 163 -2.90 -19.60 -2.00
CA LEU A 163 -3.15 -18.17 -1.88
C LEU A 163 -4.12 -17.87 -0.74
N ALA A 164 -5.14 -18.70 -0.58
CA ALA A 164 -6.05 -18.67 0.55
C ALA A 164 -5.29 -18.78 1.89
N ALA A 165 -4.32 -19.69 2.01
CA ALA A 165 -3.52 -19.83 3.22
C ALA A 165 -2.65 -18.58 3.54
N VAL A 166 -2.15 -17.90 2.51
CA VAL A 166 -1.40 -16.65 2.66
C VAL A 166 -2.29 -15.54 3.22
N LEU A 167 -3.51 -15.40 2.68
CA LEU A 167 -4.44 -14.35 3.11
C LEU A 167 -5.14 -14.67 4.44
N GLY A 168 -5.49 -15.93 4.67
CA GLY A 168 -6.03 -16.39 5.96
C GLY A 168 -5.05 -16.24 7.11
N ALA A 169 -3.74 -16.31 6.83
CA ALA A 169 -2.76 -15.89 7.80
C ALA A 169 -2.97 -14.41 8.17
N ALA A 170 -3.05 -13.51 7.17
CA ALA A 170 -3.19 -12.06 7.34
C ALA A 170 -4.34 -11.62 8.28
N ASP A 171 -5.45 -12.37 8.29
CA ASP A 171 -6.60 -12.15 9.19
C ASP A 171 -6.22 -12.23 10.68
N SER A 172 -5.35 -13.17 11.05
CA SER A 172 -5.00 -13.40 12.46
C SER A 172 -4.21 -12.26 13.12
N TRP A 173 -3.54 -11.38 12.36
CA TRP A 173 -2.79 -10.22 12.88
C TRP A 173 -3.62 -8.93 12.87
N THR A 174 -4.72 -8.89 12.09
CA THR A 174 -5.57 -7.68 12.01
C THR A 174 -6.52 -7.52 13.18
N SER A 175 -6.41 -8.36 14.22
CA SER A 175 -7.22 -8.22 15.44
C SER A 175 -7.08 -6.83 16.07
N ASP A 176 -8.19 -6.28 16.57
CA ASP A 176 -8.27 -4.98 17.26
C ASP A 176 -7.17 -4.76 18.31
N SER A 177 -6.74 -5.83 18.99
CA SER A 177 -5.72 -5.77 20.03
C SER A 177 -4.33 -5.40 19.51
N GLN A 178 -3.94 -5.86 18.33
CA GLN A 178 -2.66 -5.51 17.72
C GLN A 178 -2.70 -4.12 17.10
N LEU A 179 -3.82 -3.75 16.48
CA LEU A 179 -4.02 -2.42 15.90
C LEU A 179 -3.93 -1.32 16.98
N GLY A 180 -4.56 -1.52 18.13
CA GLY A 180 -4.46 -0.60 19.26
C GLY A 180 -3.04 -0.45 19.82
N ALA A 181 -2.23 -1.51 19.79
CA ALA A 181 -0.83 -1.43 20.21
C ALA A 181 0.04 -0.61 19.24
N LEU A 182 -0.24 -0.65 17.94
CA LEU A 182 0.44 0.15 16.92
C LEU A 182 0.03 1.63 16.96
N GLU A 183 -1.24 1.90 17.25
CA GLU A 183 -1.75 3.27 17.39
C GLU A 183 -1.03 4.00 18.53
N ALA A 184 -0.78 3.31 19.65
CA ALA A 184 -0.10 3.86 20.81
C ALA A 184 1.38 4.24 20.56
N LEU A 185 1.97 3.84 19.42
CA LEU A 185 3.30 4.27 19.04
C LEU A 185 3.25 5.71 18.52
N ASP A 186 3.78 6.66 19.28
CA ASP A 186 3.90 8.07 18.90
C ASP A 186 4.90 8.24 17.73
N LEU A 187 4.38 8.51 16.53
CA LEU A 187 5.16 8.68 15.29
C LEU A 187 4.85 10.01 14.58
N ASP A 188 4.39 11.02 15.32
CA ASP A 188 3.83 12.27 14.77
C ASP A 188 4.83 13.19 14.03
N GLY A 189 6.08 12.78 13.87
CA GLY A 189 7.07 13.50 13.06
C GLY A 189 6.80 13.41 11.55
N ARG A 190 7.01 14.50 10.82
CA ARG A 190 7.19 14.47 9.34
C ARG A 190 8.59 13.97 8.94
N ASP A 191 9.51 13.89 9.89
CA ASP A 191 10.94 13.67 9.68
C ASP A 191 11.30 12.31 9.05
N TRP A 192 10.42 11.31 9.11
CA TRP A 192 10.75 9.97 8.62
C TRP A 192 10.57 9.76 7.11
N ILE A 193 9.90 10.68 6.39
CA ILE A 193 9.91 10.67 4.92
C ILE A 193 11.18 11.34 4.37
N GLU A 194 11.75 12.30 5.10
CA GLU A 194 12.76 13.22 4.57
C GLU A 194 14.21 12.92 4.98
N GLU A 195 14.49 12.33 6.16
CA GLU A 195 15.88 12.30 6.67
C GLU A 195 16.64 10.97 6.55
N GLU A 196 16.00 9.79 6.41
CA GLU A 196 16.74 8.51 6.53
C GLU A 196 16.45 7.45 5.45
N ALA A 197 15.48 7.67 4.57
CA ALA A 197 15.01 6.71 3.57
C ALA A 197 16.02 6.30 2.48
N PHE A 198 17.18 6.96 2.40
CA PHE A 198 18.17 6.75 1.33
C PHE A 198 19.57 6.40 1.87
N SER A 199 19.70 6.01 3.14
CA SER A 199 21.00 5.56 3.65
C SER A 199 21.29 4.12 3.18
N PRO A 200 22.39 3.87 2.45
CA PRO A 200 22.73 2.54 1.99
C PRO A 200 23.36 1.76 3.16
N PHE A 201 22.69 0.71 3.64
CA PHE A 201 23.36 -0.36 4.38
C PHE A 201 24.16 -1.27 3.44
#